data_AF-A0A6G0IHC9-F1
#
_entry.id   AF-A0A6G0IHC9-F1
#
_cell.length_a   1.000
_cell.length_b   1.000
_cell.length_c   1.000
_cell.angle_alpha   90.00
_cell.angle_beta   90.00
_cell.angle_gamma   90.00
#
_symmetry.space_group_name_H-M   'P 1'
#
loop_
_entity.id
_entity.type
_entity.pdbx_description
1 polymer ?
#
loop_
_entity_poly.entity_id
_entity_poly.type
_entity_poly.pdbx_seq_one_letter_code
_entity_poly.pdbx_strand_id
1 'polypeptide(L)'
;MVRRLKPVQESRLWLLGRHRETSVEQQFNSVPETSANSIKWCAVGVAEMAKCGVWSMNSVTGGQPDIECQNAVTADDCVKKIMRKEADAITLDGGQVYTAGKCGLVPVMVEQYDQELCGTSGAASSYTAVAVVKKGSGVTWANLKWQEVLPHRPRQNSRLEHAHGPHLQPD
;
A
#
# COMPACT_ATOMS: atom_id res chain seq x y z
N MET A 1 -17.79 18.48 24.58
CA MET A 1 -18.47 17.17 24.50
C MET A 1 -17.99 16.45 23.24
N VAL A 2 -16.83 15.80 23.31
CA VAL A 2 -16.22 15.10 22.16
C VAL A 2 -16.43 13.60 22.40
N ARG A 3 -17.34 13.00 21.64
CA ARG A 3 -17.57 11.55 21.66
C ARG A 3 -16.41 10.89 20.93
N ARG A 4 -15.58 10.14 21.66
CA ARG A 4 -14.65 9.17 21.06
C ARG A 4 -15.50 8.06 20.45
N LEU A 5 -15.45 7.91 19.12
CA LEU A 5 -15.97 6.71 18.47
C LEU A 5 -15.10 5.52 18.92
N LYS A 6 -15.72 4.53 19.54
CA LYS A 6 -15.05 3.29 19.98
C LYS A 6 -14.59 2.52 18.73
N PRO A 7 -13.37 1.94 18.73
CA PRO A 7 -13.03 0.96 17.72
C PRO A 7 -13.95 -0.26 17.90
N VAL A 8 -14.39 -0.83 16.78
CA VAL A 8 -15.04 -2.14 16.76
C VAL A 8 -14.08 -3.13 17.41
N GLN A 9 -14.45 -3.63 18.59
CA GLN A 9 -13.69 -4.60 19.36
C GLN A 9 -14.26 -5.99 19.07
N GLU A 10 -13.45 -6.83 18.45
CA GLU A 10 -13.54 -8.28 18.62
C GLU A 10 -12.77 -8.64 19.91
N SER A 11 -13.40 -9.44 20.77
CA SER A 11 -13.16 -9.56 22.22
C SER A 11 -11.98 -10.45 22.63
N ARG A 12 -10.86 -10.46 21.89
CA ARG A 12 -9.76 -11.42 22.13
C ARG A 12 -8.35 -10.87 22.37
N LEU A 13 -8.16 -9.55 22.47
CA LEU A 13 -6.80 -8.96 22.45
C LEU A 13 -6.33 -8.30 23.76
N TRP A 14 -6.90 -8.68 24.92
CA TRP A 14 -6.49 -8.12 26.22
C TRP A 14 -5.64 -9.02 27.11
N LEU A 15 -5.19 -10.18 26.61
CA LEU A 15 -4.22 -10.98 27.34
C LEU A 15 -2.92 -11.03 26.55
N LEU A 16 -1.82 -10.73 27.26
CA LEU A 16 -0.42 -10.68 26.81
C LEU A 16 0.09 -9.30 26.38
N GLY A 17 -0.02 -8.33 27.29
CA GLY A 17 1.02 -7.32 27.42
C GLY A 17 2.28 -7.95 28.02
N ARG A 18 3.43 -7.70 27.37
CA ARG A 18 4.81 -8.06 27.76
C ARG A 18 5.32 -9.42 27.25
N HIS A 19 5.64 -9.49 25.96
CA HIS A 19 6.85 -10.13 25.44
C HIS A 19 7.21 -9.45 24.10
N ARG A 20 8.27 -8.64 24.11
CA ARG A 20 8.94 -8.11 22.93
C ARG A 20 10.19 -8.96 22.74
N GLU A 21 10.46 -9.32 21.48
CA GLU A 21 11.58 -10.15 20.98
C GLU A 21 11.40 -11.67 21.18
N THR A 22 10.91 -12.34 20.11
CA THR A 22 11.24 -13.72 19.63
C THR A 22 10.20 -14.32 18.67
N SER A 23 9.14 -13.61 18.26
CA SER A 23 8.03 -14.23 17.48
C SER A 23 8.22 -14.28 15.95
N VAL A 24 9.25 -13.65 15.38
CA VAL A 24 9.46 -13.69 13.91
C VAL A 24 9.94 -15.07 13.45
N GLU A 25 10.68 -15.81 14.29
CA GLU A 25 11.18 -17.16 13.95
C GLU A 25 10.13 -18.28 14.16
N GLN A 26 9.11 -18.09 14.99
CA GLN A 26 8.19 -19.17 15.35
C GLN A 26 7.00 -19.34 14.39
N GLN A 27 6.71 -18.38 13.51
CA GLN A 27 5.60 -18.48 12.57
C GLN A 27 5.91 -19.38 11.35
N PHE A 28 7.18 -19.67 11.09
CA PHE A 28 7.60 -20.52 9.95
C PHE A 28 7.49 -22.02 10.21
N ASN A 29 7.27 -22.46 11.46
CA ASN A 29 7.38 -23.88 11.82
C ASN A 29 6.05 -24.64 11.92
N SER A 30 4.95 -24.11 11.38
CA SER A 30 3.68 -24.86 11.32
C SER A 30 2.79 -24.51 10.13
N VAL A 31 3.37 -24.22 8.96
CA VAL A 31 2.59 -24.33 7.71
C VAL A 31 2.73 -25.78 7.26
N PRO A 32 1.65 -26.60 7.30
CA PRO A 32 1.71 -27.92 6.70
C PRO A 32 2.02 -27.75 5.21
N GLU A 33 3.14 -28.31 4.77
CA GLU A 33 3.54 -28.51 3.38
C GLU A 33 2.42 -29.30 2.66
N THR A 34 1.42 -28.57 2.17
CA THR A 34 0.35 -29.10 1.30
C THR A 34 -0.14 -27.98 0.38
N SER A 35 0.05 -28.23 -0.92
CA SER A 35 -0.24 -27.45 -2.13
C SER A 35 0.44 -26.09 -2.25
N ALA A 36 1.18 -25.88 -3.34
CA ALA A 36 1.72 -24.59 -3.76
C ALA A 36 0.64 -23.51 -3.67
N ASN A 37 0.74 -22.66 -2.64
CA ASN A 37 -0.20 -21.58 -2.42
C ASN A 37 0.29 -20.37 -3.19
N SER A 38 -0.45 -19.99 -4.21
CA SER A 38 -0.28 -18.74 -4.94
C SER A 38 -0.27 -17.55 -3.96
N ILE A 39 0.55 -16.54 -4.24
CA ILE A 39 0.57 -15.30 -3.47
C ILE A 39 -0.56 -14.40 -3.95
N LYS A 40 -1.48 -14.01 -3.06
CA LYS A 40 -2.55 -13.07 -3.35
C LYS A 40 -2.05 -11.63 -3.28
N TRP A 41 -1.63 -11.09 -4.41
CA TRP A 41 -1.19 -9.71 -4.56
C TRP A 41 -2.37 -8.74 -4.57
N CYS A 42 -2.34 -7.72 -3.72
CA CYS A 42 -3.37 -6.69 -3.65
C CYS A 42 -3.01 -5.48 -4.52
N ALA A 43 -3.75 -5.30 -5.60
CA ALA A 43 -3.66 -4.18 -6.52
C ALA A 43 -4.64 -3.05 -6.14
N VAL A 44 -4.21 -1.80 -6.30
CA VAL A 44 -5.03 -0.61 -6.01
C VAL A 44 -5.62 -0.05 -7.31
N GLY A 45 -6.92 -0.24 -7.48
CA GLY A 45 -7.68 0.28 -8.61
C GLY A 45 -7.48 -0.50 -9.91
N VAL A 46 -8.22 -0.07 -10.94
CA VAL A 46 -8.37 -0.82 -12.20
C VAL A 46 -7.05 -0.97 -12.96
N ALA A 47 -6.22 0.08 -12.98
CA ALA A 47 -4.97 0.06 -13.72
C ALA A 47 -3.95 -0.93 -13.14
N GLU A 48 -3.87 -1.03 -11.81
CA GLU A 48 -2.99 -2.00 -11.16
C GLU A 48 -3.55 -3.42 -11.26
N MET A 49 -4.87 -3.58 -11.12
CA MET A 49 -5.53 -4.88 -11.28
C MET A 49 -5.29 -5.45 -12.69
N ALA A 50 -5.35 -4.61 -13.73
CA ALA A 50 -5.06 -5.02 -15.10
C ALA A 50 -3.59 -5.49 -15.25
N LYS A 51 -2.63 -4.79 -14.66
CA LYS A 51 -1.21 -5.20 -14.66
C LYS A 51 -1.00 -6.50 -13.89
N CYS A 52 -1.63 -6.64 -12.72
CA CYS A 52 -1.56 -7.85 -11.93
C CYS A 52 -2.13 -9.04 -12.71
N GLY A 53 -3.24 -8.87 -13.45
CA GLY A 53 -3.81 -9.94 -14.27
C GLY A 53 -2.82 -10.48 -15.31
N VAL A 54 -2.10 -9.59 -16.00
CA VAL A 54 -1.03 -9.99 -16.93
C VAL A 54 0.10 -10.72 -16.19
N TRP A 55 0.49 -10.24 -15.01
CA TRP A 55 1.52 -10.89 -14.21
C TRP A 55 1.09 -12.29 -13.75
N SER A 56 -0.14 -12.45 -13.25
CA SER A 56 -0.74 -13.72 -12.85
C SER A 56 -0.68 -14.74 -13.99
N MET A 57 -1.11 -14.35 -15.19
CA MET A 57 -1.06 -15.21 -16.39
C MET A 57 0.36 -15.64 -16.78
N ASN A 58 1.36 -14.78 -16.55
CA ASN A 58 2.76 -15.06 -16.90
C ASN A 58 3.54 -15.76 -15.76
N SER A 59 2.92 -15.93 -14.59
CA SER A 59 3.52 -16.52 -13.39
C SER A 59 3.16 -18.01 -13.20
N VAL A 60 2.74 -18.70 -14.26
CA VAL A 60 2.27 -20.09 -14.15
C VAL A 60 3.46 -21.05 -14.06
N THR A 61 3.65 -21.66 -12.90
CA THR A 61 4.55 -22.81 -12.71
C THR A 61 3.75 -24.01 -12.20
N GLY A 62 4.09 -25.22 -12.67
CA GLY A 62 3.38 -26.43 -12.23
C GLY A 62 1.87 -26.48 -12.56
N GLY A 63 1.39 -25.65 -13.50
CA GLY A 63 0.01 -25.65 -13.97
C GLY A 63 -0.96 -24.78 -13.17
N GLN A 64 -0.49 -24.00 -12.20
CA GLN A 64 -1.25 -22.98 -11.47
C GLN A 64 -0.48 -21.66 -11.45
N PRO A 65 -1.14 -20.50 -11.34
CA PRO A 65 -0.44 -19.23 -11.23
C PRO A 65 0.23 -19.09 -9.86
N ASP A 66 1.49 -18.69 -9.84
CA ASP A 66 2.21 -18.37 -8.60
C ASP A 66 1.66 -17.09 -7.96
N ILE A 67 1.01 -16.23 -8.75
CA ILE A 67 0.42 -14.96 -8.31
C ILE A 67 -1.08 -14.92 -8.61
N GLU A 68 -1.87 -14.60 -7.60
CA GLU A 68 -3.29 -14.27 -7.71
C GLU A 68 -3.53 -12.79 -7.40
N CYS A 69 -4.58 -12.21 -7.99
CA CYS A 69 -4.83 -10.77 -7.88
C CYS A 69 -6.08 -10.47 -7.06
N GLN A 70 -5.91 -9.64 -6.02
CA GLN A 70 -6.97 -9.03 -5.24
C GLN A 70 -7.03 -7.55 -5.56
N ASN A 71 -8.22 -6.96 -5.58
CA ASN A 71 -8.39 -5.53 -5.86
C ASN A 71 -8.89 -4.78 -4.62
N ALA A 72 -8.39 -3.56 -4.42
CA ALA A 72 -8.92 -2.60 -3.47
C ALA A 72 -8.97 -1.19 -4.05
N VAL A 73 -9.72 -0.30 -3.40
CA VAL A 73 -9.84 1.11 -3.83
C VAL A 73 -8.64 1.94 -3.36
N THR A 74 -8.09 1.60 -2.20
CA THR A 74 -6.96 2.31 -1.58
C THR A 74 -5.94 1.33 -1.03
N ALA A 75 -4.70 1.80 -0.85
CA ALA A 75 -3.66 1.01 -0.19
C ALA A 75 -4.04 0.59 1.24
N ASP A 76 -4.71 1.49 1.99
CA ASP A 76 -5.21 1.17 3.34
C ASP A 76 -6.24 0.04 3.32
N ASP A 77 -7.08 -0.03 2.29
CA ASP A 77 -8.02 -1.14 2.13
C ASP A 77 -7.31 -2.45 1.78
N CYS A 78 -6.22 -2.40 1.02
CA CYS A 78 -5.36 -3.57 0.84
C CYS A 78 -4.70 -4.01 2.15
N VAL A 79 -4.21 -3.08 2.97
CA VAL A 79 -3.67 -3.40 4.31
C VAL A 79 -4.75 -4.07 5.17
N LYS A 80 -5.99 -3.58 5.15
CA LYS A 80 -7.13 -4.22 5.85
C LYS A 80 -7.41 -5.63 5.30
N LYS A 81 -7.35 -5.83 3.99
CA LYS A 81 -7.53 -7.14 3.35
C LYS A 81 -6.46 -8.14 3.80
N ILE A 82 -5.20 -7.70 3.89
CA ILE A 82 -4.10 -8.54 4.40
C ILE A 82 -4.35 -8.92 5.86
N MET A 83 -4.74 -7.96 6.70
CA MET A 83 -5.10 -8.24 8.10
C MET A 83 -6.26 -9.23 8.25
N ARG A 84 -7.17 -9.27 7.26
CA ARG A 84 -8.30 -10.21 7.20
C ARG A 84 -7.97 -11.53 6.49
N LYS A 85 -6.72 -11.73 6.04
CA LYS A 85 -6.28 -12.90 5.26
C LYS A 85 -7.01 -13.05 3.92
N GLU A 86 -7.48 -11.94 3.36
CA GLU A 86 -8.10 -11.87 2.03
C GLU A 86 -7.06 -11.61 0.93
N ALA A 87 -5.86 -11.13 1.30
CA ALA A 87 -4.69 -10.91 0.44
C ALA A 87 -3.41 -11.18 1.25
N ASP A 88 -2.27 -11.32 0.58
CA ASP A 88 -1.00 -11.70 1.20
C ASP A 88 0.05 -10.57 1.12
N ALA A 89 0.05 -9.78 0.04
CA ALA A 89 1.09 -8.78 -0.21
C ALA A 89 0.56 -7.52 -0.93
N ILE A 90 1.26 -6.40 -0.70
CA ILE A 90 1.09 -5.10 -1.38
C ILE A 90 2.42 -4.33 -1.34
N THR A 91 2.70 -3.50 -2.35
CA THR A 91 3.76 -2.49 -2.31
C THR A 91 3.25 -1.17 -1.74
N LEU A 92 4.02 -0.56 -0.84
CA LEU A 92 3.63 0.64 -0.10
C LEU A 92 4.75 1.68 -0.11
N ASP A 93 4.39 2.96 -0.15
CA ASP A 93 5.34 4.05 0.12
C ASP A 93 5.73 4.10 1.61
N GLY A 94 6.87 4.72 1.94
CA GLY A 94 7.40 4.78 3.31
C GLY A 94 6.39 5.27 4.37
N GLY A 95 5.54 6.26 4.04
CA GLY A 95 4.49 6.72 4.95
C GLY A 95 3.42 5.65 5.22
N GLN A 96 3.09 4.85 4.22
CA GLN A 96 2.13 3.75 4.32
C GLN A 96 2.72 2.53 5.02
N VAL A 97 4.02 2.24 4.81
CA VAL A 97 4.76 1.21 5.54
C VAL A 97 4.73 1.49 7.05
N TYR A 98 4.89 2.75 7.46
CA TYR A 98 4.76 3.12 8.88
C TYR A 98 3.39 2.76 9.46
N THR A 99 2.31 3.12 8.75
CA THR A 99 0.93 2.81 9.17
C THR A 99 0.67 1.30 9.19
N ALA A 100 1.07 0.58 8.15
CA ALA A 100 0.94 -0.87 8.06
C ALA A 100 1.70 -1.59 9.19
N GLY A 101 2.90 -1.12 9.54
CA GLY A 101 3.68 -1.62 10.66
C GLY A 101 2.98 -1.42 12.01
N LYS A 102 2.29 -0.29 12.21
CA LYS A 102 1.43 -0.08 13.40
C LYS A 102 0.23 -1.02 13.45
N CYS A 103 -0.22 -1.53 12.31
CA CYS A 103 -1.27 -2.55 12.21
C CYS A 103 -0.75 -3.99 12.38
N GLY A 104 0.56 -4.20 12.45
CA GLY A 104 1.17 -5.51 12.65
C GLY A 104 1.72 -6.18 11.39
N LEU A 105 1.70 -5.50 10.24
CA LEU A 105 2.38 -5.99 9.03
C LEU A 105 3.89 -5.80 9.16
N VAL A 106 4.65 -6.66 8.49
CA VAL A 106 6.11 -6.56 8.42
C VAL A 106 6.55 -6.35 6.97
N PRO A 107 7.50 -5.45 6.68
CA PRO A 107 8.08 -5.34 5.36
C PRO A 107 8.94 -6.58 5.07
N VAL A 108 8.68 -7.26 3.94
CA VAL A 108 9.39 -8.49 3.52
C VAL A 108 10.41 -8.22 2.42
N MET A 109 10.12 -7.25 1.55
CA MET A 109 10.96 -6.85 0.42
C MET A 109 10.98 -5.33 0.28
N VAL A 110 12.01 -4.81 -0.38
CA VAL A 110 12.15 -3.39 -0.74
C VAL A 110 12.37 -3.27 -2.24
N GLU A 111 11.81 -2.21 -2.85
CA GLU A 111 12.19 -1.83 -4.21
C GLU A 111 13.61 -1.27 -4.18
N GLN A 112 14.49 -1.72 -5.08
CA GLN A 112 15.87 -1.24 -5.17
C GLN A 112 16.06 -0.42 -6.45
N TYR A 113 16.37 0.87 -6.29
CA TYR A 113 16.50 1.82 -7.39
C TYR A 113 17.95 2.02 -7.86
N ASP A 114 18.93 1.62 -7.04
CA ASP A 114 20.33 1.56 -7.45
C ASP A 114 20.61 0.19 -8.07
N GLN A 115 20.84 0.18 -9.38
CA GLN A 115 21.07 -1.04 -10.13
C GLN A 115 22.35 -1.76 -9.70
N GLU A 116 23.35 -1.06 -9.19
CA GLU A 116 24.60 -1.68 -8.70
C GLU A 116 24.36 -2.45 -7.39
N LEU A 117 23.32 -2.08 -6.64
CA LEU A 117 22.91 -2.75 -5.41
C LEU A 117 21.93 -3.90 -5.66
N CYS A 118 21.43 -4.08 -6.88
CA CYS A 118 20.57 -5.22 -7.24
C CYS A 118 21.33 -6.54 -7.06
N GLY A 119 20.91 -7.36 -6.09
CA GLY A 119 21.55 -8.64 -5.75
C GLY A 119 22.39 -8.61 -4.48
N THR A 120 22.63 -7.42 -3.91
CA THR A 120 23.27 -7.28 -2.59
C THR A 120 22.23 -7.47 -1.49
N SER A 121 22.26 -8.62 -0.82
CA SER A 121 21.39 -8.90 0.33
C SER A 121 21.65 -7.92 1.47
N GLY A 122 20.59 -7.39 2.07
CA GLY A 122 20.69 -6.44 3.20
C GLY A 122 21.01 -5.00 2.81
N ALA A 123 21.16 -4.69 1.51
CA ALA A 123 21.30 -3.31 1.06
C ALA A 123 19.99 -2.53 1.29
N ALA A 124 20.09 -1.41 2.00
CA ALA A 124 18.97 -0.47 2.12
C ALA A 124 18.64 0.13 0.75
N SER A 125 17.37 0.46 0.50
CA SER A 125 16.99 1.32 -0.61
C SER A 125 16.40 2.63 -0.10
N SER A 126 16.63 3.70 -0.85
CA SER A 126 16.10 5.02 -0.56
C SER A 126 15.92 5.82 -1.84
N TYR A 127 15.08 6.85 -1.78
CA TYR A 127 14.90 7.83 -2.84
C TYR A 127 14.96 9.24 -2.25
N THR A 128 15.26 10.23 -3.09
CA THR A 128 15.33 11.64 -2.67
C THR A 128 14.01 12.34 -2.96
N ALA A 129 13.36 12.88 -1.92
CA ALA A 129 12.20 13.76 -2.09
C ALA A 129 12.65 15.13 -2.63
N VAL A 130 11.98 15.61 -3.68
CA VAL A 130 12.31 16.88 -4.35
C VAL A 130 11.07 17.75 -4.55
N ALA A 131 11.26 19.07 -4.53
CA ALA A 131 10.25 20.04 -4.94
C ALA A 131 10.64 20.60 -6.32
N VAL A 132 9.84 20.30 -7.34
CA VAL A 132 10.09 20.74 -8.72
C VAL A 132 9.32 22.02 -9.00
N VAL A 133 10.01 23.02 -9.54
CA VAL A 133 9.41 24.33 -9.88
C VAL A 133 9.68 24.68 -11.35
N LYS A 134 8.75 25.43 -11.96
CA LYS A 134 8.95 25.93 -13.32
C LYS A 134 10.10 26.94 -13.36
N LYS A 135 11.01 26.82 -14.32
CA LYS A 135 12.08 27.81 -14.54
C LYS A 135 11.47 29.20 -14.76
N GLY A 136 12.02 30.20 -14.07
CA GLY A 136 11.54 31.59 -14.16
C GLY A 136 10.30 31.90 -13.32
N SER A 137 9.77 30.94 -12.54
CA SER A 137 8.61 31.18 -11.65
C SER A 137 8.92 32.07 -10.44
N GLY A 138 10.19 32.29 -10.12
CA GLY A 138 10.60 33.04 -8.91
C GLY A 138 10.29 32.30 -7.60
N VAL A 139 9.85 31.04 -7.66
CA VAL A 139 9.57 30.22 -6.48
C VAL A 139 10.88 29.82 -5.80
N THR A 140 10.94 30.02 -4.49
CA THR A 140 12.05 29.67 -3.61
C THR A 140 11.48 29.07 -2.32
N TRP A 141 12.29 28.36 -1.53
CA TRP A 141 11.84 27.78 -0.26
C TRP A 141 11.17 28.82 0.67
N ALA A 142 11.66 30.07 0.65
CA ALA A 142 11.15 31.15 1.48
C ALA A 142 9.73 31.64 1.10
N ASN A 143 9.31 31.48 -0.16
CA ASN A 143 8.03 31.99 -0.64
C ASN A 143 6.99 30.90 -0.95
N LEU A 144 7.28 29.63 -0.64
CA LEU A 144 6.40 28.48 -0.91
C LEU A 144 5.05 28.52 -0.20
N LYS A 145 4.97 29.07 1.02
CA LYS A 145 3.74 29.05 1.85
C LYS A 145 2.51 29.60 1.12
N TRP A 146 2.73 30.54 0.21
CA TRP A 146 1.68 31.24 -0.51
C TRP A 146 1.53 30.79 -1.97
N GLN A 147 2.22 29.70 -2.35
CA GLN A 147 2.14 29.11 -3.68
C GLN A 147 1.16 27.93 -3.69
N GLU A 148 0.56 27.67 -4.84
CA GLU A 148 -0.22 26.44 -5.07
C GLU A 148 0.73 25.23 -5.13
N VAL A 149 0.36 24.15 -4.44
CA VAL A 149 1.17 22.91 -4.36
C VAL A 149 0.35 21.74 -4.88
N LEU A 150 0.97 20.93 -5.74
CA LEU A 150 0.41 19.66 -6.19
C LEU A 150 1.08 18.51 -5.42
N PRO A 151 0.46 18.00 -4.33
CA PRO A 151 0.98 16.83 -3.64
C PRO A 151 0.83 15.59 -4.51
N HIS A 152 1.60 14.54 -4.17
CA HIS A 152 1.38 13.22 -4.74
C HIS A 152 -0.05 12.76 -4.43
N ARG A 153 -0.94 12.78 -5.42
CA ARG A 153 -2.31 12.27 -5.22
C ARG A 153 -2.28 10.75 -5.19
N PRO A 154 -2.91 10.09 -4.21
CA PRO A 154 -3.30 8.69 -4.37
C PRO A 154 -4.10 8.59 -5.67
N ARG A 155 -3.78 7.63 -6.55
CA ARG A 155 -4.57 7.38 -7.75
C ARG A 155 -5.97 6.94 -7.33
N GLN A 156 -6.90 7.88 -7.15
CA GLN A 156 -8.31 7.54 -7.11
C GLN A 156 -8.75 7.17 -8.52
N ASN A 157 -9.51 6.09 -8.62
CA ASN A 157 -10.16 5.66 -9.85
C ASN A 157 -11.01 6.82 -10.38
N SER A 158 -10.56 7.50 -11.44
CA SER A 158 -11.29 8.57 -12.11
C SER A 158 -12.49 7.99 -12.85
N ARG A 159 -13.52 7.59 -12.10
CA ARG A 159 -14.89 7.58 -12.60
C ARG A 159 -15.40 9.01 -12.46
N LEU A 160 -15.63 9.64 -13.59
CA LEU A 160 -16.18 10.99 -13.74
C LEU A 160 -17.34 11.23 -12.76
N GLU A 161 -17.11 12.01 -11.70
CA GLU A 161 -18.19 12.77 -11.10
C GLU A 161 -18.38 14.00 -11.99
N HIS A 162 -19.34 13.91 -12.92
CA HIS A 162 -19.91 15.09 -13.53
C HIS A 162 -20.60 15.87 -12.42
N ALA A 163 -19.94 16.94 -11.96
CA ALA A 163 -20.57 17.97 -11.17
C ALA A 163 -21.66 18.61 -12.03
N HIS A 164 -22.90 18.14 -11.88
CA HIS A 164 -24.07 18.91 -12.27
C HIS A 164 -24.20 20.07 -11.27
N GLY A 165 -23.68 21.23 -11.66
CA GLY A 165 -23.98 22.49 -10.99
C GLY A 165 -25.47 22.85 -11.16
N PRO A 166 -26.05 23.61 -10.22
CA PRO A 166 -27.46 23.98 -10.26
C PRO A 166 -27.75 24.91 -11.44
N HIS A 167 -28.77 24.52 -12.22
CA HIS A 167 -29.33 25.32 -13.30
C HIS A 167 -30.06 26.53 -12.71
N LEU A 168 -29.46 27.71 -12.83
CA LEU A 168 -30.18 28.98 -12.70
C LEU A 168 -31.01 29.18 -13.98
N GLN A 169 -32.33 29.31 -13.85
CA GLN A 169 -33.19 29.82 -14.92
C GLN A 169 -33.25 31.35 -14.82
N PRO A 170 -33.18 32.09 -15.94
CA PRO A 170 -33.54 33.50 -15.96
C PRO A 170 -35.06 33.70 -16.10
N ASP A 171 -35.55 34.80 -15.51
CA ASP A 171 -36.90 35.34 -15.63
C ASP A 171 -37.30 35.70 -17.07
#